data_AF-A0A2P5NRK4-F1
#
_entry.id   AF-A0A2P5NRK4-F1
#
_cell.length_a   1.000
_cell.length_b   1.000
_cell.length_c   1.000
_cell.angle_alpha   90.00
_cell.angle_beta   90.00
_cell.angle_gamma   90.00
#
_symmetry.space_group_name_H-M   'P 1'
#
loop_
_entity.id
_entity.type
_entity.pdbx_description
1 polymer ?
#
loop_
_entity_poly.entity_id
_entity_poly.type
_entity_poly.pdbx_seq_one_letter_code
_entity_poly.pdbx_strand_id
1 'polypeptide(L)' 'MTNKLYYGDNLDVLRESIADESVDLIYLDPPFNSNASYNVLFKAPSGEQSRAQIEAFDDTWHWN' A
#
# COMPACT_ATOMS: atom_id res chain seq x y z
N MET A 1 14.51 -12.58 22.72
CA MET A 1 14.77 -11.98 21.40
C MET A 1 14.17 -10.59 21.41
N THR A 2 14.91 -9.57 20.99
CA THR A 2 14.42 -8.19 20.95
C THR A 2 13.75 -7.96 19.61
N ASN A 3 12.52 -7.45 19.63
CA ASN A 3 11.80 -7.09 18.40
C ASN A 3 12.51 -5.89 17.74
N LYS A 4 12.60 -5.92 16.41
CA LYS A 4 13.23 -4.85 15.62
C LYS A 4 12.19 -4.20 14.72
N LEU A 5 12.27 -2.88 14.56
CA LEU A 5 11.52 -2.11 13.59
C LEU A 5 12.51 -1.44 12.65
N TYR A 6 12.32 -1.61 11.35
CA TYR A 6 13.10 -0.97 10.31
C TYR A 6 12.22 0.04 9.57
N TYR A 7 12.80 1.17 9.17
CA TYR A 7 12.12 2.22 8.41
C TYR A 7 12.94 2.55 7.16
N GLY A 8 12.34 2.44 5.97
CA GLY A 8 13.00 2.64 4.69
C GLY A 8 12.33 1.85 3.57
N ASP A 9 12.96 1.86 2.39
CA ASP A 9 12.60 0.96 1.29
C ASP A 9 12.82 -0.49 1.70
N ASN A 10 11.88 -1.38 1.35
CA ASN A 10 11.92 -2.76 1.83
C ASN A 10 13.08 -3.56 1.21
N LEU A 11 13.50 -3.28 -0.01
CA LEU A 11 14.59 -4.00 -0.67
C LEU A 11 15.93 -3.67 -0.02
N ASP A 12 16.16 -2.39 0.28
CA ASP A 12 17.40 -1.95 0.93
C ASP A 12 17.47 -2.49 2.36
N VAL A 13 16.37 -2.38 3.12
CA VAL A 13 16.29 -2.92 4.48
C VAL A 13 16.54 -4.42 4.51
N LEU A 14 15.88 -5.19 3.64
CA LEU A 14 16.02 -6.64 3.60
C LEU A 14 17.47 -7.05 3.25
N ARG A 15 18.15 -6.32 2.36
CA ARG A 15 19.53 -6.63 1.93
C ARG A 15 20.59 -6.23 2.94
N GLU A 16 20.43 -5.08 3.59
CA GLU A 16 21.50 -4.49 4.41
C GLU A 16 21.37 -4.84 5.89
N SER A 17 20.15 -5.11 6.36
CA SER A 17 19.85 -5.14 7.79
C SER A 17 19.33 -6.48 8.31
N ILE A 18 19.03 -7.44 7.43
CA ILE A 18 18.50 -8.77 7.76
C ILE A 18 19.47 -9.81 7.21
N ALA A 19 19.80 -10.82 8.03
CA ALA A 19 20.75 -11.85 7.64
C ALA A 19 20.08 -12.91 6.76
N ASP A 20 20.88 -13.52 5.89
CA ASP A 20 20.44 -14.64 5.08
C ASP A 20 19.98 -15.82 5.96
N GLU A 21 18.95 -16.54 5.51
CA GLU A 21 18.43 -17.74 6.17
C GLU A 21 18.03 -17.55 7.65
N SER A 22 17.75 -16.30 8.07
CA SER A 22 17.48 -15.97 9.48
C SER A 22 15.99 -15.81 9.83
N VAL A 23 15.07 -16.10 8.89
CA VAL A 23 13.63 -15.84 9.03
C VAL A 23 12.84 -17.12 8.77
N ASP A 24 12.10 -17.59 9.77
CA ASP A 24 11.30 -18.81 9.69
C ASP A 24 9.92 -18.61 9.04
N LEU A 25 9.33 -17.41 9.19
CA LEU A 25 7.98 -17.10 8.71
C LEU A 25 7.87 -15.64 8.26
N ILE A 26 7.23 -15.44 7.11
CA ILE A 26 6.99 -14.12 6.51
C ILE A 26 5.48 -13.94 6.34
N TYR A 27 4.96 -12.80 6.79
CA TYR A 27 3.61 -12.33 6.47
C TYR A 27 3.73 -10.98 5.77
N LEU A 28 3.06 -10.82 4.62
CA LEU A 28 3.09 -9.62 3.80
C LEU A 28 1.68 -9.33 3.29
N ASP A 29 1.33 -8.04 3.31
CA ASP A 29 0.13 -7.47 2.69
C ASP A 29 0.60 -6.33 1.76
N PRO A 30 1.24 -6.65 0.63
CA PRO A 30 1.70 -5.63 -0.31
C PRO A 30 0.48 -4.91 -0.92
N PRO A 31 0.65 -3.69 -1.46
CA PRO A 31 -0.43 -3.04 -2.20
C PRO A 31 -1.02 -3.99 -3.26
N PHE A 32 -2.32 -3.91 -3.51
CA PHE A 32 -2.93 -4.70 -4.57
C PHE A 32 -2.83 -3.92 -5.88
N ASN A 33 -2.28 -4.54 -6.93
CA ASN A 33 -2.40 -4.00 -8.29
C ASN A 33 -3.74 -4.46 -8.87
N SER A 34 -4.83 -3.85 -8.42
CA SER A 34 -6.19 -4.23 -8.81
C SER A 34 -6.69 -3.52 -10.08
N ASN A 35 -5.94 -2.55 -10.63
CA ASN A 35 -6.40 -1.63 -11.68
C ASN A 35 -7.77 -0.99 -11.36
N ALA A 36 -8.16 -0.96 -10.08
CA ALA A 36 -9.44 -0.44 -9.65
C ALA A 36 -9.24 0.99 -9.15
N SER A 37 -9.69 1.98 -9.91
CA SER A 37 -9.95 3.30 -9.36
C SER A 37 -11.09 3.16 -8.34
N TYR A 38 -10.76 3.15 -7.05
CA TYR A 38 -11.75 3.17 -5.98
C TYR A 38 -12.37 4.57 -5.91
N ASN A 39 -13.25 4.90 -6.85
CA ASN A 39 -14.12 6.05 -6.70
C ASN A 39 -15.02 5.78 -5.49
N VAL A 40 -14.68 6.34 -4.33
CA VAL A 40 -15.56 6.33 -3.17
C VAL A 40 -16.79 7.16 -3.55
N LEU A 41 -17.82 6.49 -4.08
CA LEU A 41 -19.09 7.09 -4.44
C LEU A 41 -19.82 7.49 -3.15
N PHE A 42 -19.47 8.63 -2.57
CA PHE A 42 -20.37 9.32 -1.65
C PHE A 42 -21.55 9.82 -2.49
N LYS A 43 -22.58 8.98 -2.65
CA LYS A 43 -23.89 9.45 -3.13
C LYS A 43 -24.45 10.39 -2.06
N ALA A 44 -24.54 11.68 -2.38
CA ALA A 44 -25.36 12.59 -1.61
C ALA A 44 -26.82 12.10 -1.65
N PRO A 45 -27.57 12.15 -0.54
CA PRO A 45 -28.96 11.68 -0.47
C PRO A 45 -29.91 12.35 -1.48
N SER A 46 -29.53 13.50 -2.05
CA SER A 46 -30.34 14.31 -2.95
C SER A 46 -30.19 13.98 -4.45
N GLY A 47 -29.34 13.01 -4.82
CA GLY A 47 -29.20 12.59 -6.22
C GLY A 47 -28.46 13.57 -7.15
N GLU A 48 -28.00 14.72 -6.64
CA GLU A 48 -27.12 15.62 -7.39
C GLU A 48 -25.66 15.13 -7.32
N GLN A 49 -24.97 15.14 -8.47
CA GLN A 49 -23.55 14.80 -8.53
C GLN A 49 -22.75 15.87 -7.78
N SER A 50 -22.21 15.49 -6.61
CA SER A 50 -21.28 16.34 -5.87
C SER A 50 -20.02 16.57 -6.71
N ARG A 51 -19.72 17.83 -7.05
CA ARG A 51 -18.51 18.25 -7.79
C ARG A 51 -17.20 17.96 -7.02
N ALA A 52 -17.31 17.47 -5.79
CA ALA A 52 -16.20 16.97 -4.98
C ALA A 52 -16.11 15.44 -5.10
N GLN A 53 -15.92 14.91 -6.31
CA GLN A 53 -15.24 13.63 -6.47
C GLN A 53 -13.78 13.90 -6.12
N ILE A 54 -13.49 13.87 -4.82
CA ILE A 54 -12.11 13.89 -4.31
C ILE A 54 -11.52 12.58 -4.80
N GLU A 55 -10.55 12.66 -5.70
CA GLU A 55 -9.75 11.54 -6.20
C GLU A 55 -9.29 10.71 -5.00
N ALA A 56 -9.96 9.59 -4.78
CA ALA A 56 -9.65 8.67 -3.71
C ALA A 56 -8.57 7.73 -4.25
N PHE A 57 -7.32 8.16 -4.04
CA PHE A 57 -6.08 7.41 -4.25
C PHE A 57 -5.80 7.00 -5.70
N ASP A 58 -4.86 7.72 -6.32
CA ASP A 58 -4.19 7.25 -7.53
C ASP A 58 -3.36 6.00 -7.21
N ASP A 59 -3.38 5.05 -8.14
CA ASP A 59 -2.53 3.88 -8.09
C ASP A 59 -1.06 4.33 -8.08
N THR A 60 -0.28 3.84 -7.11
CA THR A 60 1.14 4.18 -6.95
C THR A 60 2.05 3.17 -7.65
N TRP A 61 1.49 2.14 -8.30
CA TRP A 61 2.23 1.14 -9.06
C TRP A 61 2.92 1.76 -10.28
N HIS A 62 4.25 1.79 -10.28
CA HIS A 62 5.07 2.14 -11.43
C HIS A 62 5.90 0.91 -11.84
N TRP A 63 5.64 0.36 -13.04
CA TRP A 63 6.53 -0.62 -13.67
C TRP A 63 7.59 0.16 -14.46
N ASN A 64 8.74 0.43 -13.85
CA ASN A 64 9.93 0.90 -14.57
C ASN A 64 10.95 -0.23 -14.67
#